data_AF-A0A061AEW7-F1
#
_entry.id   AF-A0A061AEW7-F1
#
_cell.length_a   1.000
_cell.length_b   1.000
_cell.length_c   1.000
_cell.angle_alpha   90.00
_cell.angle_beta   90.00
_cell.angle_gamma   90.00
#
_symmetry.space_group_name_H-M   'P 1'
#
loop_
_entity.id
_entity.type
_entity.pdbx_description
1 polymer ?
#
loop_
_entity_poly.entity_id
_entity_poly.type
_entity_poly.pdbx_seq_one_letter_code
_entity_poly.pdbx_strand_id
1 'polypeptide(L)'
;MKELAAQKKVPHRDFYNIRKVDTHIHAASCMNQKHLLRFIKRAMKKYPGEIVHVERGKGQTLMEVFETMNLTAFDLSVDTLDMHAVSGGG
;
A
#
# COMPACT_ATOMS: atom_id res chain seq x y z
N MET A 1 19.16 7.67 35.74
CA MET A 1 20.55 8.05 35.37
C MET A 1 21.44 6.89 34.92
N LYS A 2 21.37 5.69 35.52
CA LYS A 2 22.24 4.55 35.14
C LYS A 2 22.05 4.07 33.68
N GLU A 3 20.81 4.05 33.19
CA GLU A 3 20.50 3.56 31.84
C GLU A 3 21.00 4.50 30.73
N LEU A 4 20.78 5.81 30.87
CA LEU A 4 21.30 6.82 29.93
C LEU A 4 22.84 6.79 29.83
N ALA A 5 23.52 6.62 30.97
CA ALA A 5 24.97 6.50 31.00
C ALA A 5 25.46 5.20 30.33
N ALA A 6 24.72 4.10 30.44
CA ALA A 6 25.03 2.84 29.76
C ALA A 6 24.83 2.93 28.24
N GLN A 7 23.76 3.59 27.78
CA GLN A 7 23.51 3.82 26.36
C GLN A 7 24.60 4.71 25.72
N LYS A 8 25.03 5.77 26.42
CA LYS A 8 26.12 6.65 25.97
C LYS A 8 27.48 5.97 25.85
N LYS A 9 27.69 4.83 26.52
CA LYS A 9 28.95 4.04 26.45
C LYS A 9 29.02 3.14 25.22
N VAL A 10 27.91 2.93 24.50
CA VAL A 10 27.89 2.08 23.31
C VAL A 10 27.70 2.97 22.08
N PRO A 11 28.80 3.38 21.41
CA PRO A 11 28.71 4.22 20.22
C PRO A 11 27.97 3.49 19.09
N HIS A 12 27.25 4.26 18.26
CA HIS A 12 26.46 3.75 17.13
C HIS A 12 25.32 2.77 17.49
N ARG A 13 24.89 2.70 18.76
CA ARG A 13 23.75 1.87 19.19
C ARG A 13 22.60 2.72 19.73
N ASP A 14 22.27 3.77 18.99
CA ASP A 14 21.12 4.65 19.27
C ASP A 14 19.83 4.15 18.58
N PHE A 15 18.73 4.89 18.83
CA PHE A 15 17.42 4.57 18.30
C PHE A 15 17.37 4.46 16.77
N TYR A 16 18.24 5.11 16.00
CA TYR A 16 18.24 5.01 14.54
C TYR A 16 19.06 3.83 14.05
N ASN A 17 20.15 3.50 14.75
CA ASN A 17 21.13 2.52 14.32
C ASN A 17 20.88 1.07 14.78
N ILE A 18 20.03 0.84 15.79
CA ILE A 18 19.64 -0.53 16.15
C ILE A 18 18.78 -1.17 15.04
N ARG A 19 18.82 -2.50 14.90
CA ARG A 19 17.89 -3.22 14.02
C ARG A 19 16.57 -3.40 14.74
N LYS A 20 15.46 -3.03 14.09
CA LYS A 20 14.10 -3.27 14.57
C LYS A 20 13.38 -4.08 13.52
N VAL A 21 12.58 -5.03 13.98
CA VAL A 21 11.76 -5.89 13.13
C VAL A 21 10.32 -5.60 13.49
N ASP A 22 9.48 -5.41 12.48
CA ASP A 22 8.04 -5.42 12.67
C ASP A 22 7.60 -6.88 12.82
N THR A 23 7.14 -7.25 14.02
CA THR A 23 6.78 -8.64 14.32
C THR A 23 5.34 -8.98 13.98
N HIS A 24 4.52 -7.99 13.59
CA HIS A 24 3.12 -8.21 13.28
C HIS A 24 2.66 -7.27 12.17
N ILE A 25 2.90 -7.70 10.93
CA ILE A 25 2.52 -6.98 9.73
C ILE A 25 1.65 -7.86 8.83
N HIS A 26 0.63 -7.28 8.23
CA HIS A 26 -0.16 -7.92 7.19
C HIS A 26 0.46 -7.58 5.82
N ALA A 27 0.78 -8.58 5.01
CA ALA A 27 1.45 -8.37 3.72
C ALA A 27 0.68 -7.41 2.79
N ALA A 28 -0.66 -7.50 2.78
CA ALA A 28 -1.52 -6.60 2.00
C ALA A 28 -1.41 -5.13 2.44
N SER A 29 -1.06 -4.87 3.71
CA SER A 29 -0.93 -3.52 4.30
C SER A 29 0.52 -3.03 4.32
N CYS A 30 1.47 -3.77 3.75
CA CYS A 30 2.89 -3.45 3.76
C CYS A 30 3.21 -2.21 2.89
N MET A 31 2.34 -1.87 1.94
CA MET A 31 2.48 -0.65 1.14
C MET A 31 1.76 0.53 1.78
N ASN A 32 2.45 1.67 1.84
CA ASN A 32 1.80 2.94 2.17
C ASN A 32 0.72 3.28 1.12
N GLN A 33 -0.45 3.75 1.59
CA GLN A 33 -1.59 4.18 0.76
C GLN A 33 -1.20 5.12 -0.41
N LYS A 34 -0.29 6.08 -0.18
CA LYS A 34 0.17 7.03 -1.20
C LYS A 34 0.99 6.35 -2.29
N HIS A 35 1.75 5.31 -1.92
CA HIS A 35 2.53 4.54 -2.88
C HIS A 35 1.60 3.70 -3.77
N LEU A 36 0.64 3.02 -3.15
CA LEU A 36 -0.35 2.22 -3.86
C LEU A 36 -1.22 3.08 -4.80
N LEU A 37 -1.73 4.23 -4.33
CA LEU A 37 -2.47 5.17 -5.18
C LEU A 37 -1.65 5.59 -6.40
N ARG A 38 -0.37 5.93 -6.20
CA ARG A 38 0.53 6.32 -7.30
C ARG A 38 0.79 5.15 -8.26
N PHE A 39 0.89 3.93 -7.76
CA PHE A 39 1.03 2.73 -8.58
C PHE A 39 -0.20 2.54 -9.46
N ILE A 40 -1.41 2.59 -8.89
CA ILE A 40 -2.66 2.42 -9.63
C ILE A 40 -2.80 3.49 -10.72
N LYS A 41 -2.60 4.78 -10.39
CA LYS A 41 -2.64 5.87 -11.38
C LYS A 41 -1.63 5.69 -12.50
N ARG A 42 -0.43 5.19 -12.18
CA ARG A 42 0.60 4.91 -13.19
C ARG A 42 0.21 3.75 -14.10
N ALA A 43 -0.37 2.69 -13.54
CA ALA A 43 -0.86 1.54 -14.31
C ALA A 43 -1.97 1.97 -15.29
N MET A 44 -2.95 2.75 -14.82
CA MET A 44 -4.01 3.32 -15.67
C MET A 44 -3.46 4.13 -16.84
N LYS A 45 -2.42 4.93 -16.60
CA LYS A 45 -1.81 5.75 -17.67
C LYS A 45 -1.02 4.92 -18.68
N LYS A 46 -0.32 3.87 -18.22
CA LYS A 46 0.66 3.15 -19.04
C LYS A 46 0.06 1.93 -19.73
N TYR A 47 -0.90 1.28 -19.10
CA TYR A 47 -1.45 -0.02 -19.53
C TYR A 47 -2.99 -0.07 -19.49
N PRO A 48 -3.71 0.93 -20.04
CA PRO A 48 -5.18 0.97 -19.94
C PRO A 48 -5.87 -0.23 -20.62
N GLY A 49 -5.29 -0.76 -21.70
CA GLY A 49 -5.85 -1.89 -22.45
C GLY A 49 -5.42 -3.28 -21.97
N GLU A 50 -4.68 -3.38 -20.86
CA GLU A 50 -4.24 -4.68 -20.33
C GLU A 50 -5.43 -5.41 -19.70
N ILE A 51 -5.62 -6.69 -20.04
CA ILE A 51 -6.69 -7.51 -19.43
C ILE A 51 -6.26 -7.86 -18.00
N VAL A 52 -6.98 -7.30 -17.02
CA VAL A 52 -6.66 -7.45 -15.59
C VAL A 52 -7.70 -8.26 -14.83
N HIS A 53 -8.86 -8.48 -15.41
CA HIS A 53 -9.94 -9.27 -14.81
C HIS A 53 -10.58 -10.16 -15.87
N VAL A 54 -11.05 -11.35 -15.47
CA VAL A 54 -11.82 -12.25 -16.34
C VAL A 54 -13.05 -12.67 -15.57
N GLU A 55 -14.22 -12.27 -16.07
CA GLU A 55 -15.52 -12.63 -15.50
C GLU A 55 -16.32 -13.44 -16.53
N ARG A 56 -16.79 -14.63 -16.14
CA ARG A 56 -17.61 -15.51 -17.00
C ARG A 56 -16.99 -15.77 -18.39
N GLY A 57 -15.66 -15.86 -18.46
CA GLY A 57 -14.92 -16.08 -19.70
C GLY A 57 -14.72 -14.83 -20.57
N LYS A 58 -15.23 -13.66 -20.16
CA LYS A 58 -14.96 -12.38 -20.81
C LYS A 58 -13.85 -11.64 -20.06
N GLY A 59 -12.78 -11.31 -20.77
CA GLY A 59 -11.73 -10.44 -20.24
C GLY A 59 -12.21 -9.00 -20.16
N GLN A 60 -11.79 -8.30 -19.10
CA GLN A 60 -11.95 -6.86 -18.93
C GLN A 60 -10.57 -6.21 -18.85
N THR A 61 -10.41 -5.14 -19.62
CA THR A 61 -9.24 -4.27 -19.57
C THR A 61 -9.23 -3.46 -18.29
N LEU A 62 -8.04 -2.97 -17.92
CA LEU A 62 -7.87 -2.08 -16.78
C LEU A 62 -8.77 -0.83 -16.88
N MET A 63 -8.95 -0.29 -18.09
CA MET A 63 -9.86 0.82 -18.36
C MET A 63 -11.32 0.45 -18.11
N GLU A 64 -11.78 -0.69 -18.66
CA GLU A 64 -13.17 -1.14 -18.49
C GLU A 64 -13.51 -1.40 -17.02
N VAL A 65 -12.58 -1.93 -16.22
CA VAL A 65 -12.78 -2.11 -14.76
C VAL A 65 -13.03 -0.76 -14.06
N PHE A 66 -12.34 0.30 -14.46
CA PHE A 66 -12.56 1.63 -13.87
C PHE A 66 -13.89 2.24 -14.32
N GLU A 67 -14.28 2.02 -15.58
CA GLU A 67 -15.57 2.46 -16.11
C GLU A 67 -16.75 1.78 -15.40
N THR A 68 -16.68 0.48 -15.10
CA THR A 68 -17.75 -0.23 -14.35
C THR A 68 -17.88 0.26 -12.91
N MET A 69 -16.78 0.72 -12.31
CA MET A 69 -16.78 1.36 -10.99
C MET A 69 -17.24 2.82 -11.04
N ASN A 70 -17.50 3.37 -12.24
CA ASN A 70 -17.80 4.78 -12.47
C ASN A 70 -16.74 5.71 -11.85
N LEU A 71 -15.46 5.34 -12.02
CA LEU A 71 -14.30 6.09 -11.51
C LEU A 71 -13.35 6.44 -12.64
N THR A 72 -12.78 7.65 -12.61
CA THR A 72 -11.60 7.96 -13.41
C THR A 72 -10.32 7.88 -12.58
N ALA A 73 -9.17 7.78 -13.25
CA ALA A 73 -7.87 7.88 -12.59
C ALA A 73 -7.64 9.24 -11.89
N PHE A 74 -8.38 10.29 -12.28
CA PHE A 74 -8.34 11.59 -11.62
C PHE A 74 -9.14 11.59 -10.32
N ASP A 75 -10.31 10.98 -10.33
CA ASP A 75 -11.21 10.88 -9.17
C ASP A 75 -10.64 10.00 -8.07
N LEU A 76 -9.73 9.07 -8.43
CA LEU A 76 -9.09 8.18 -7.48
C LEU A 76 -8.24 8.96 -6.45
N SER A 77 -8.62 8.85 -5.18
CA SER A 77 -7.92 9.37 -4.00
C SER A 77 -7.63 8.22 -3.02
N VAL A 78 -7.00 8.55 -1.89
CA VAL A 78 -6.85 7.58 -0.79
C VAL A 78 -8.23 7.18 -0.24
N ASP A 79 -9.13 8.16 -0.10
CA ASP A 79 -10.45 7.95 0.50
C ASP A 79 -11.37 7.13 -0.39
N THR A 80 -11.28 7.30 -1.73
CA THR A 80 -12.06 6.48 -2.67
C THR A 80 -11.52 5.06 -2.82
N LEU A 81 -10.29 4.78 -2.37
CA LEU A 81 -9.67 3.45 -2.45
C LEU A 81 -10.01 2.57 -1.23
N ASP A 82 -10.70 3.11 -0.21
CA ASP A 82 -11.05 2.43 1.05
C ASP A 82 -9.93 1.51 1.58
N MET A 83 -8.71 2.05 1.67
CA MET A 83 -7.49 1.32 2.03
C MET A 83 -7.35 1.08 3.54
N HIS A 84 -8.44 1.17 4.30
CA HIS A 84 -8.41 0.88 5.71
C HIS A 84 -8.11 -0.60 5.92
N ALA A 85 -7.23 -0.91 6.87
CA ALA A 85 -7.01 -2.30 7.26
C ALA A 85 -8.36 -2.86 7.70
N VAL A 86 -8.89 -3.83 6.96
CA VAL A 86 -10.02 -4.62 7.43
C VAL A 86 -9.51 -5.40 8.63
N SER A 87 -9.68 -4.85 9.83
CA SER A 87 -9.61 -5.66 11.03
C SER A 87 -10.67 -6.73 10.82
N GLY A 88 -10.27 -7.99 10.70
CA GLY A 88 -11.21 -9.10 10.66
C GLY A 88 -12.05 -9.05 11.93
N GLY A 89 -13.24 -8.45 11.82
CA GLY A 89 -14.36 -8.68 12.70
C GLY A 89 -15.15 -9.82 12.10
N GLY A 90 -15.54 -10.78 12.94
CA GLY A 90 -16.46 -11.84 12.55
C GLY A 90 -17.83 -11.35 12.14
#